data_AF-A0A085BB29-F1
#
_entry.id   AF-A0A085BB29-F1
#
_cell.length_a   1.000
_cell.length_b   1.000
_cell.length_c   1.000
_cell.angle_alpha   90.00
_cell.angle_beta   90.00
_cell.angle_gamma   90.00
#
_symmetry.space_group_name_H-M   'P 1'
#
loop_
_entity.id
_entity.type
_entity.pdbx_description
1 polymer ?
#
loop_
_entity_poly.entity_id
_entity_poly.type
_entity_poly.pdbx_seq_one_letter_code
_entity_poly.pdbx_strand_id
1 'polypeptide(L)'
;MNFKILNQYNIKFKKSNELVFTTTANFNLGALISLFKSKESVEHLISDINLALNGNYSQILDPNYAMELGQDIYFGIINNDMTFSVYYENNPIQSIDYPLNDIKEIFSSWLEIIS
;
A
#
# COMPACT_ATOMS: atom_id res chain seq x y z
N MET A 1 13.60 4.64 6.45
CA MET A 1 13.35 3.73 5.31
C MET A 1 13.83 2.33 5.64
N ASN A 2 12.96 1.32 5.56
CA ASN A 2 13.28 -0.06 5.93
C ASN A 2 13.75 -0.87 4.72
N PHE A 3 15.06 -0.83 4.41
CA PHE A 3 15.60 -1.52 3.22
C PHE A 3 15.41 -3.04 3.24
N LYS A 4 15.32 -3.67 4.42
CA LYS A 4 15.11 -5.11 4.53
C LYS A 4 13.75 -5.50 3.94
N ILE A 5 12.67 -4.80 4.31
CA ILE A 5 11.33 -5.11 3.81
C ILE A 5 11.20 -4.77 2.33
N LEU A 6 11.77 -3.64 1.90
CA LEU A 6 11.72 -3.24 0.50
C LEU A 6 12.41 -4.27 -0.40
N ASN A 7 13.57 -4.79 0.02
CA ASN A 7 14.27 -5.83 -0.72
C ASN A 7 13.51 -7.16 -0.77
N GLN A 8 12.79 -7.53 0.31
CA GLN A 8 11.94 -8.74 0.34
C GLN A 8 10.89 -8.74 -0.78
N TYR A 9 10.31 -7.58 -1.07
CA TYR A 9 9.29 -7.41 -2.10
C TYR A 9 9.84 -6.86 -3.42
N ASN A 10 11.16 -6.75 -3.55
CA ASN A 10 11.86 -6.14 -4.67
C ASN A 10 11.32 -4.73 -5.00
N ILE A 11 11.00 -3.95 -3.96
CA ILE A 11 10.51 -2.58 -4.04
C ILE A 11 11.70 -1.63 -4.05
N LYS A 12 11.71 -0.69 -4.99
CA LYS A 12 12.64 0.45 -4.98
C LYS A 12 11.85 1.72 -5.17
N PHE A 13 12.14 2.70 -4.32
CA PHE A 13 11.63 4.06 -4.45
C PHE A 13 12.71 4.94 -5.06
N LYS A 14 12.31 5.82 -5.98
CA LYS A 14 13.21 6.81 -6.58
C LYS A 14 12.48 8.15 -6.68
N LYS A 15 13.02 9.20 -6.07
CA LYS A 15 12.56 10.58 -6.23
C LYS A 15 13.44 11.26 -7.29
N SER A 16 12.84 11.78 -8.36
CA SER A 16 13.45 12.81 -9.21
C SER A 16 12.68 14.12 -9.01
N ASN A 17 13.24 15.24 -9.47
CA ASN A 17 12.79 16.62 -9.17
C ASN A 17 11.26 16.85 -9.13
N GLU A 18 10.46 16.10 -9.88
CA GLU A 18 8.99 16.20 -9.89
C GLU A 18 8.26 14.85 -9.82
N LEU A 19 8.97 13.72 -9.79
CA LEU A 19 8.37 12.40 -9.92
C LEU A 19 8.91 11.43 -8.87
N VAL A 20 8.00 10.71 -8.24
CA VAL A 20 8.36 9.56 -7.39
C VAL A 20 7.98 8.29 -8.13
N PHE A 21 8.97 7.41 -8.30
CA PHE A 21 8.81 6.13 -8.98
C PHE A 21 8.91 4.98 -7.99
N THR A 22 8.05 4.00 -8.19
CA THR A 22 8.12 2.66 -7.61
C THR A 22 8.52 1.66 -8.68
N THR A 23 9.49 0.80 -8.37
CA THR A 23 9.67 -0.47 -9.09
C THR A 23 9.42 -1.60 -8.11
N THR A 24 8.59 -2.56 -8.47
CA THR A 24 8.22 -3.70 -7.60
C THR A 24 8.22 -4.99 -8.44
N ALA A 25 8.45 -6.14 -7.82
CA ALA A 25 8.23 -7.42 -8.53
C ALA A 25 6.73 -7.68 -8.80
N ASN A 26 5.86 -7.15 -7.96
CA ASN A 26 4.41 -7.21 -8.13
C ASN A 26 3.89 -5.86 -8.65
N PHE A 27 3.45 -5.85 -9.91
CA PHE A 27 2.97 -4.64 -10.57
C PHE A 27 1.78 -4.00 -9.84
N ASN A 28 0.81 -4.78 -9.35
CA ASN A 28 -0.39 -4.25 -8.68
C ASN A 28 -0.04 -3.51 -7.38
N LEU A 29 0.85 -4.08 -6.55
CA LEU A 29 1.33 -3.41 -5.33
C LEU A 29 2.10 -2.14 -5.68
N GLY A 30 2.96 -2.19 -6.70
CA GLY A 30 3.74 -1.03 -7.14
C GLY A 30 2.88 0.10 -7.69
N ALA A 31 1.88 -0.25 -8.50
CA ALA A 31 0.88 0.66 -9.03
C ALA A 31 0.08 1.29 -7.89
N LEU A 32 -0.47 0.47 -6.98
CA LEU A 32 -1.22 0.95 -5.82
C LEU A 32 -0.40 1.94 -4.98
N ILE A 33 0.82 1.60 -4.59
CA ILE A 33 1.71 2.49 -3.82
C ILE A 33 1.90 3.84 -4.55
N SER A 34 2.15 3.82 -5.86
CA SER A 34 2.37 5.05 -6.64
C SER A 34 1.16 5.99 -6.71
N LEU A 35 -0.05 5.45 -6.51
CA LEU A 35 -1.29 6.22 -6.53
C LEU A 35 -1.54 6.95 -5.20
N PHE A 36 -0.89 6.55 -4.10
CA PHE A 36 -0.86 7.32 -2.86
C PHE A 36 0.07 8.53 -2.97
N LYS A 37 -0.44 9.62 -3.55
CA LYS A 37 0.35 10.84 -3.83
C LYS A 37 0.41 11.83 -2.69
N SER A 38 -0.51 11.76 -1.73
CA SER A 38 -0.59 12.72 -0.63
C SER A 38 -0.08 12.11 0.68
N LYS A 39 0.63 12.92 1.45
CA LYS A 39 1.08 12.57 2.80
C LYS A 39 -0.09 12.11 3.68
N GLU A 40 -1.20 12.85 3.65
CA GLU A 40 -2.39 12.58 4.45
C GLU A 40 -3.00 11.22 4.12
N SER A 41 -3.10 10.85 2.85
CA SER A 41 -3.64 9.55 2.44
C SER A 41 -2.79 8.38 2.93
N VAL A 42 -1.46 8.55 2.94
CA VAL A 42 -0.54 7.53 3.45
C VAL A 42 -0.60 7.44 4.98
N GLU A 43 -0.67 8.58 5.67
CA GLU A 43 -0.84 8.63 7.13
C GLU A 43 -2.17 7.99 7.56
N HIS A 44 -3.25 8.24 6.82
CA HIS A 44 -4.54 7.61 7.06
C HIS A 44 -4.46 6.08 6.93
N LEU A 45 -3.89 5.56 5.83
CA LEU A 45 -3.69 4.13 5.66
C LEU A 45 -2.85 3.52 6.78
N ILE A 46 -1.74 4.17 7.16
CA ILE A 46 -0.89 3.69 8.27
C ILE A 46 -1.67 3.69 9.60
N SER A 47 -2.52 4.69 9.84
CA SER A 47 -3.39 4.75 11.01
C SER A 47 -4.36 3.57 11.04
N ASP A 48 -5.04 3.27 9.94
CA ASP A 48 -5.97 2.15 9.84
C ASP A 48 -5.27 0.80 10.02
N ILE A 49 -4.07 0.65 9.44
CA ILE A 49 -3.24 -0.54 9.66
C ILE A 49 -2.89 -0.69 11.15
N ASN A 50 -2.55 0.41 11.85
CA ASN A 50 -2.29 0.36 13.28
C ASN A 50 -3.55 -0.01 14.08
N LEU A 51 -4.74 0.46 13.69
CA LEU A 51 -5.99 0.03 14.32
C LEU A 51 -6.19 -1.48 14.16
N ALA A 52 -6.04 -2.01 12.95
CA ALA A 52 -6.14 -3.45 12.69
C ALA A 52 -5.11 -4.27 13.50
N LEU A 53 -3.83 -3.87 13.49
CA LEU A 53 -2.76 -4.54 14.25
C LEU A 53 -2.99 -4.55 15.76
N ASN A 54 -3.72 -3.57 16.30
CA ASN A 54 -4.09 -3.50 17.71
C ASN A 54 -5.43 -4.21 18.03
N GLY A 55 -6.03 -4.91 17.06
CA GLY A 55 -7.31 -5.61 17.24
C GLY A 55 -8.54 -4.69 17.18
N ASN A 56 -8.37 -3.42 16.79
CA ASN A 56 -9.41 -2.41 16.74
C ASN A 56 -10.01 -2.27 15.32
N TYR A 57 -10.15 -3.36 14.57
CA TYR A 57 -10.62 -3.32 13.18
C TYR A 57 -11.98 -2.62 13.02
N SER A 58 -12.90 -2.80 13.97
CA SER A 58 -14.22 -2.14 13.98
C SER A 58 -14.17 -0.60 14.01
N GLN A 59 -13.01 0.00 14.29
CA GLN A 59 -12.80 1.45 14.29
C GLN A 59 -12.32 1.99 12.93
N ILE A 60 -12.01 1.11 11.98
CA ILE A 60 -11.63 1.48 10.61
C ILE A 60 -12.92 1.83 9.86
N LEU A 61 -13.02 3.09 9.39
CA LEU A 61 -14.22 3.58 8.71
C LEU A 61 -14.40 2.95 7.33
N ASP A 62 -13.31 2.83 6.57
CA ASP A 62 -13.29 2.14 5.28
C ASP A 62 -11.99 1.33 5.14
N PRO A 63 -12.05 -0.01 5.21
CA PRO A 63 -10.87 -0.85 5.03
C PRO A 63 -10.48 -1.02 3.55
N ASN A 64 -11.26 -0.48 2.60
CA ASN A 64 -11.05 -0.65 1.16
C ASN A 64 -10.48 0.63 0.53
N TYR A 65 -9.32 0.49 -0.09
CA TYR A 65 -8.59 1.56 -0.75
C TYR A 65 -8.62 1.33 -2.26
N ALA A 66 -9.64 1.89 -2.93
CA ALA A 66 -9.76 1.87 -4.38
C ALA A 66 -9.04 3.09 -4.99
N MET A 67 -8.10 2.84 -5.90
CA MET A 67 -7.28 3.88 -6.53
C MET A 67 -7.36 3.76 -8.06
N GLU A 68 -7.72 4.86 -8.71
CA GLU A 68 -7.91 4.93 -10.16
C GLU A 68 -6.62 5.34 -10.91
N LEU A 69 -6.33 4.64 -12.00
CA LEU A 69 -5.30 4.96 -12.98
C LEU A 69 -5.91 4.90 -14.39
N GLY A 70 -6.54 5.99 -14.82
CA GLY A 70 -7.25 6.01 -16.10
C GLY A 70 -8.55 5.21 -16.02
N GLN A 71 -8.66 4.11 -16.78
CA GLN A 71 -9.79 3.17 -16.70
C GLN A 71 -9.52 1.98 -15.75
N ASP A 72 -8.32 1.94 -15.16
CA ASP A 72 -7.88 0.86 -14.29
C ASP A 72 -8.15 1.22 -12.83
N ILE A 73 -8.70 0.28 -12.05
CA ILE A 73 -8.88 0.44 -10.60
C ILE A 73 -8.06 -0.62 -9.85
N TYR A 74 -7.17 -0.14 -8.98
CA TYR A 74 -6.37 -0.97 -8.08
C TYR A 74 -6.98 -0.90 -6.68
N PHE A 75 -7.10 -2.06 -6.04
CA PHE A 75 -7.66 -2.18 -4.70
C PHE A 75 -6.59 -2.60 -3.71
N GLY A 76 -6.61 -1.98 -2.53
CA GLY A 76 -5.96 -2.44 -1.32
C GLY A 76 -7.01 -2.68 -0.23
N ILE A 77 -7.06 -3.85 0.38
CA ILE A 77 -8.06 -4.15 1.43
C ILE A 77 -7.35 -4.58 2.70
N ILE A 78 -7.61 -3.90 3.82
CA ILE A 78 -7.19 -4.36 5.15
C ILE A 78 -8.16 -5.46 5.59
N ASN A 79 -7.67 -6.66 5.86
CA ASN A 79 -8.47 -7.80 6.30
C ASN A 79 -8.38 -8.04 7.81
N ASN A 80 -9.40 -8.71 8.35
CA ASN A 80 -9.46 -9.09 9.77
C ASN A 80 -8.39 -10.12 10.20
N ASP A 81 -7.78 -10.82 9.24
CA ASP A 81 -6.75 -11.84 9.48
C ASP A 81 -5.32 -11.27 9.48
N MET A 82 -5.19 -9.95 9.65
CA MET A 82 -3.92 -9.21 9.67
C MET A 82 -3.17 -9.22 8.32
N THR A 83 -3.92 -9.33 7.22
CA THR A 83 -3.39 -9.19 5.86
C THR A 83 -3.91 -7.93 5.16
N PHE A 84 -3.22 -7.56 4.08
CA PHE A 84 -3.60 -6.53 3.14
C PHE A 84 -3.67 -7.16 1.75
N SER A 85 -4.88 -7.30 1.20
CA SER A 85 -5.07 -7.84 -0.16
C SER A 85 -4.84 -6.75 -1.19
N VAL A 86 -4.10 -7.07 -2.24
CA VAL A 86 -3.94 -6.19 -3.41
C VAL A 86 -4.39 -6.90 -4.67
N TYR A 87 -5.32 -6.29 -5.40
CA TYR A 87 -5.77 -6.79 -6.70
C TYR A 87 -6.14 -5.65 -7.65
N TYR A 88 -6.31 -6.02 -8.91
CA TYR A 88 -6.75 -5.14 -9.99
C TYR A 88 -8.17 -5.55 -10.39
N GLU A 89 -9.07 -4.58 -10.56
CA GLU A 89 -10.51 -4.82 -10.77
C GLU A 89 -10.81 -5.78 -11.92
N ASN A 90 -10.12 -5.62 -13.05
CA ASN A 90 -10.35 -6.44 -14.23
C ASN A 90 -9.66 -7.81 -14.16
N ASN A 91 -8.97 -8.12 -13.05
CA ASN A 91 -8.39 -9.44 -12.79
C ASN A 91 -8.29 -9.76 -11.28
N PRO A 92 -9.43 -9.96 -10.58
CA PRO A 92 -9.45 -10.16 -9.14
C PRO A 92 -8.92 -11.54 -8.72
N ILE A 93 -8.80 -12.49 -9.66
CA ILE A 93 -8.25 -13.84 -9.44
C ILE A 93 -6.76 -13.77 -9.00
N GLN A 94 -6.08 -12.64 -9.25
CA GLN A 94 -4.70 -12.40 -8.83
C GLN A 94 -4.57 -11.59 -7.53
N SER A 95 -5.57 -11.63 -6.65
CA SER A 95 -5.42 -11.06 -5.31
C SER A 95 -4.21 -11.68 -4.60
N ILE A 96 -3.33 -10.82 -4.10
CA ILE A 96 -2.15 -11.23 -3.34
C ILE A 96 -2.22 -10.56 -1.97
N ASP A 97 -2.07 -11.37 -0.94
CA ASP A 97 -2.17 -10.93 0.44
C ASP A 97 -0.77 -10.70 1.03
N TYR A 98 -0.62 -9.57 1.70
CA TYR A 98 0.61 -9.16 2.35
C TYR A 98 0.37 -9.01 3.86
N PRO A 99 1.31 -9.39 4.74
CA PRO A 99 1.18 -9.11 6.17
C PRO A 99 1.06 -7.61 6.44
N LEU A 100 0.15 -7.20 7.34
CA LEU A 100 -0.07 -5.78 7.65
C LEU A 100 1.19 -5.07 8.18
N ASN A 101 2.02 -5.77 8.96
CA ASN A 101 3.31 -5.21 9.42
C ASN A 101 4.22 -4.84 8.23
N ASP A 102 4.23 -5.67 7.19
CA ASP A 102 5.09 -5.47 6.04
C ASP A 102 4.58 -4.29 5.19
N ILE A 103 3.25 -4.21 4.99
CA ILE A 103 2.61 -3.07 4.32
C ILE A 103 2.82 -1.77 5.09
N LYS A 104 2.68 -1.78 6.42
CA LYS A 104 2.97 -0.61 7.25
C LYS A 104 4.39 -0.10 7.03
N GLU A 105 5.39 -0.98 7.01
CA GLU A 105 6.79 -0.60 6.80
C GLU A 105 7.06 -0.09 5.38
N ILE A 106 6.41 -0.68 4.37
CA ILE A 106 6.47 -0.22 2.97
C ILE A 106 5.87 1.18 2.84
N PHE A 107 4.67 1.43 3.36
CA PHE A 107 4.02 2.73 3.29
C PHE A 107 4.68 3.77 4.19
N SER A 108 5.26 3.39 5.33
CA SER A 108 6.10 4.29 6.13
C SER A 108 7.34 4.73 5.35
N SER A 109 7.97 3.79 4.64
CA SER A 109 9.10 4.08 3.76
C SER A 109 8.69 4.95 2.56
N TRP A 110 7.47 4.75 2.03
CA TRP A 110 6.90 5.59 0.98
C TRP A 110 6.64 7.02 1.46
N LEU A 111 6.08 7.17 2.67
CA LEU A 111 5.81 8.44 3.32
C LEU A 111 7.07 9.31 3.42
N GLU A 112 8.20 8.71 3.82
CA GLU A 112 9.50 9.37 3.87
C GLU A 112 9.96 9.92 2.51
N ILE A 113 9.55 9.28 1.40
CA ILE A 113 9.94 9.68 0.05
C ILE A 113 9.04 10.79 -0.50
N ILE A 114 7.73 10.71 -0.26
CA ILE A 114 6.77 11.70 -0.78
C ILE A 114 6.67 12.97 0.09
N SER A 115 7.16 12.92 1.33
CA SER A 115 7.32 14.09 2.21
C SER A 115 8.42 15.03 1.70
#